data_AF-A0A520PMG8-F1
#
_entry.id   AF-A0A520PMG8-F1
#
_cell.length_a   1.000
_cell.length_b   1.000
_cell.length_c   1.000
_cell.angle_alpha   90.00
_cell.angle_beta   90.00
_cell.angle_gamma   90.00
#
_symmetry.space_group_name_H-M   'P 1'
#
loop_
_entity.id
_entity.type
_entity.pdbx_description
1 polymer ?
#
loop_
_entity_poly.entity_id
_entity_poly.type
_entity_poly.pdbx_seq_one_letter_code
_entity_poly.pdbx_strand_id
1 'polypeptide(L)'
;MDQLRSRHDFRAYRQLIHLLIEQGMNARSEYIPDIRQLDQLEQSGEVLPRLVLAVLQAYVKMYLYDELLVSSLIPEFTGDETSAL
;
A
#
# COMPACT_ATOMS: atom_id res chain seq x y z
N MET A 1 -11.18 3.56 -11.97
CA MET A 1 -11.55 4.03 -10.61
C MET A 1 -10.34 4.47 -9.79
N ASP A 2 -9.22 3.73 -9.78
CA ASP A 2 -8.02 4.11 -8.99
C ASP A 2 -7.36 5.44 -9.39
N GLN A 3 -7.35 5.78 -10.69
CA GLN A 3 -6.79 7.06 -11.16
C GLN A 3 -7.53 8.28 -10.58
N LEU A 4 -8.84 8.17 -10.34
CA LEU A 4 -9.66 9.27 -9.80
C LEU A 4 -9.32 9.57 -8.32
N ARG A 5 -8.92 8.54 -7.54
CA ARG A 5 -8.56 8.68 -6.12
C ARG A 5 -7.18 9.28 -5.91
N SER A 6 -6.22 9.00 -6.78
CA SER A 6 -4.87 9.59 -6.70
C SER A 6 -4.83 11.10 -6.93
N ARG A 7 -5.89 11.65 -7.55
CA ARG A 7 -6.03 13.08 -7.82
C ARG A 7 -6.46 13.91 -6.60
N HIS A 8 -6.81 13.27 -5.49
CA HIS A 8 -7.46 13.95 -4.37
C HIS A 8 -6.62 14.06 -3.10
N ASP A 9 -5.52 13.32 -2.95
CA ASP A 9 -4.73 13.44 -1.71
C ASP A 9 -3.28 12.92 -1.84
N PHE A 10 -2.42 13.67 -2.53
CA PHE A 10 -0.97 13.37 -2.58
C PHE A 10 -0.34 13.33 -1.20
N ARG A 11 -0.86 14.11 -0.23
CA ARG A 11 -0.40 14.08 1.16
C ARG A 11 -0.64 12.72 1.80
N ALA A 12 -1.81 12.12 1.62
CA ALA A 12 -2.09 10.77 2.11
C ALA A 12 -1.14 9.73 1.48
N TYR A 13 -0.85 9.83 0.19
CA TYR A 13 0.12 8.92 -0.45
C TYR A 13 1.55 9.12 0.04
N ARG A 14 2.00 10.36 0.29
CA ARG A 14 3.31 10.63 0.91
C ARG A 14 3.43 9.95 2.28
N GLN A 15 2.39 10.10 3.12
CA GLN A 15 2.34 9.47 4.44
C GLN A 15 2.34 7.95 4.34
N LEU A 16 1.54 7.39 3.42
CA LEU A 16 1.50 5.95 3.18
C LEU A 16 2.84 5.40 2.71
N ILE A 17 3.48 6.06 1.73
CA ILE A 17 4.79 5.66 1.24
C ILE A 17 5.81 5.66 2.38
N HIS A 18 5.81 6.69 3.22
CA HIS A 18 6.69 6.77 4.39
C HIS A 18 6.47 5.60 5.35
N LEU A 19 5.22 5.35 5.73
CA LEU A 19 4.85 4.22 6.59
C LEU A 19 5.34 2.89 6.00
N LEU A 20 5.08 2.64 4.72
CA LEU A 20 5.48 1.38 4.09
C LEU A 20 7.00 1.22 4.02
N ILE A 21 7.76 2.30 3.85
CA ILE A 21 9.23 2.28 3.94
C ILE A 21 9.68 1.91 5.35
N GLU A 22 9.06 2.46 6.39
CA GLU A 22 9.34 2.09 7.78
C GLU A 22 9.02 0.62 8.07
N GLN A 23 8.01 0.06 7.39
CA GLN A 23 7.66 -1.37 7.43
C GLN A 23 8.52 -2.26 6.51
N GLY A 24 9.55 -1.70 5.87
CA GLY A 24 10.53 -2.47 5.09
C GLY A 24 10.34 -2.45 3.57
N MET A 25 9.43 -1.65 3.02
CA MET A 25 9.31 -1.44 1.57
C MET A 25 10.58 -0.81 1.00
N ASN A 26 11.21 -1.48 0.03
CA ASN A 26 12.38 -0.94 -0.67
C ASN A 26 11.96 -0.02 -1.81
N ALA A 27 11.67 1.24 -1.48
CA ALA A 27 11.21 2.25 -2.45
C ALA A 27 12.06 2.35 -3.72
N ARG A 28 13.39 2.19 -3.60
CA ARG A 28 14.30 2.25 -4.75
C ARG A 28 14.11 1.08 -5.72
N SER A 29 13.99 -0.13 -5.18
CA SER A 29 13.85 -1.34 -6.00
C SER A 29 12.47 -1.42 -6.65
N GLU A 30 11.48 -0.84 -5.99
CA GLU A 30 10.08 -0.78 -6.42
C GLU A 30 9.76 0.43 -7.32
N TYR A 31 10.77 1.26 -7.62
CA TYR A 31 10.63 2.49 -8.42
C TYR A 31 9.55 3.45 -7.89
N ILE A 32 9.43 3.53 -6.55
CA ILE A 32 8.52 4.46 -5.89
C ILE A 32 9.05 5.90 -6.06
N PRO A 33 8.20 6.85 -6.48
CA PRO A 33 8.62 8.23 -6.64
C PRO A 33 9.11 8.83 -5.32
N ASP A 34 10.22 9.58 -5.38
CA ASP A 34 10.68 10.36 -4.24
C ASP A 34 9.79 11.59 -3.98
N ILE A 35 10.04 12.30 -2.88
CA ILE A 35 9.25 13.47 -2.49
C ILE A 35 9.20 14.53 -3.61
N ARG A 36 10.32 14.78 -4.29
CA ARG A 36 10.38 15.80 -5.35
C ARG A 36 9.56 15.37 -6.56
N GLN A 37 9.61 14.10 -6.91
CA GLN A 37 8.80 13.53 -8.00
C GLN A 37 7.31 13.54 -7.66
N LEU A 38 6.95 13.27 -6.41
CA LEU A 38 5.56 13.40 -5.94
C LEU A 38 5.08 14.85 -5.99
N ASP A 39 5.90 15.80 -5.56
CA ASP A 39 5.60 17.25 -5.67
C ASP A 39 5.38 17.67 -7.12
N GLN A 40 6.22 17.18 -8.04
CA GLN A 40 6.11 17.49 -9.45
C GLN A 40 4.80 16.94 -10.06
N LEU A 41 4.44 15.70 -9.74
CA LEU A 41 3.19 15.09 -10.19
C LEU A 41 1.96 15.86 -9.67
N GLU A 42 2.00 16.28 -8.40
CA GLU A 42 0.94 17.10 -7.80
C GLU A 42 0.82 18.46 -8.52
N GLN A 43 1.96 19.14 -8.75
CA GLN A 43 2.00 20.45 -9.42
C GLN A 43 1.58 20.38 -10.89
N SER A 44 1.90 19.30 -11.60
CA SER A 44 1.48 19.12 -13.00
C SER A 44 0.03 18.66 -13.13
N GLY A 45 -0.67 18.42 -12.02
CA GLY A 45 -2.04 17.89 -12.01
C GLY A 45 -2.13 16.45 -12.53
N GLU A 46 -0.99 15.76 -12.56
CA GLU A 46 -0.85 14.37 -12.91
C GLU A 46 -1.26 13.47 -11.75
N VAL A 47 -1.45 12.20 -12.07
CA VAL A 47 -1.85 11.16 -11.13
C VAL A 47 -0.69 10.24 -10.86
N LEU A 48 -0.71 9.56 -9.71
CA LEU A 48 0.27 8.51 -9.45
C LEU A 48 0.20 7.43 -10.54
N PRO A 49 1.36 6.97 -11.05
CA PRO A 49 1.39 5.89 -12.03
C PRO A 49 0.67 4.64 -11.49
N ARG A 50 -0.05 3.93 -12.38
CA ARG A 50 -0.78 2.72 -11.99
C ARG A 50 0.12 1.65 -11.38
N LEU A 51 1.36 1.53 -11.86
CA LEU A 51 2.35 0.61 -11.31
C LEU A 51 2.67 0.94 -9.83
N VAL A 52 2.89 2.22 -9.53
CA VAL A 52 3.13 2.69 -8.16
C VAL A 52 1.94 2.36 -7.27
N LEU A 53 0.71 2.65 -7.73
CA LEU A 53 -0.50 2.29 -6.98
C LEU A 53 -0.62 0.78 -6.72
N ALA A 54 -0.27 -0.06 -7.70
CA ALA A 54 -0.33 -1.51 -7.54
C ALA A 54 0.69 -2.01 -6.51
N VAL A 55 1.92 -1.46 -6.51
CA VAL A 55 2.93 -1.77 -5.49
C VAL A 55 2.44 -1.36 -4.10
N LEU A 56 1.97 -0.11 -3.94
CA LEU A 56 1.46 0.36 -2.65
C LEU A 56 0.31 -0.53 -2.15
N GLN A 57 -0.61 -0.93 -3.04
CA GLN A 57 -1.68 -1.86 -2.68
C GLN A 57 -1.17 -3.24 -2.26
N ALA A 58 -0.11 -3.76 -2.88
CA ALA A 58 0.49 -5.04 -2.49
C ALA A 58 1.09 -4.97 -1.09
N TYR A 59 1.93 -3.96 -0.82
CA TYR A 59 2.53 -3.78 0.50
C TYR A 59 1.50 -3.51 1.60
N VAL A 60 0.47 -2.70 1.32
CA VAL A 60 -0.64 -2.49 2.27
C VAL A 60 -1.36 -3.79 2.61
N LYS A 61 -1.61 -4.66 1.63
CA LYS A 61 -2.27 -5.95 1.89
C LYS A 61 -1.42 -6.85 2.77
N MET A 62 -0.12 -6.90 2.52
CA MET A 62 0.81 -7.69 3.34
C MET A 62 0.86 -7.14 4.78
N TYR A 63 1.03 -5.82 4.92
CA TYR A 63 1.03 -5.15 6.22
C TYR A 63 -0.27 -5.41 7.00
N LEU A 64 -1.42 -5.23 6.35
CA LEU A 64 -2.72 -5.51 6.98
C LEU A 64 -2.88 -6.98 7.34
N TYR A 65 -2.38 -7.90 6.52
CA TYR A 65 -2.42 -9.32 6.83
C TYR A 65 -1.64 -9.63 8.11
N ASP A 66 -0.42 -9.11 8.23
CA ASP A 66 0.41 -9.31 9.42
C ASP A 66 -0.23 -8.71 10.68
N GLU A 67 -0.76 -7.49 10.57
CA GLU A 67 -1.51 -6.82 11.66
C GLU A 67 -2.77 -7.61 12.06
N LEU A 68 -3.48 -8.18 11.08
CA LEU A 68 -4.66 -9.00 11.33
C LEU A 68 -4.33 -10.33 12.00
N LEU A 69 -3.17 -10.94 11.71
CA LEU A 69 -2.72 -12.17 12.37
C LEU A 69 -2.45 -11.99 13.86
N VAL A 70 -1.97 -10.81 14.27
CA VAL A 70 -1.73 -10.48 15.68
C VAL A 70 -2.91 -9.80 16.36
N SER A 71 -3.94 -9.45 15.58
CA SER A 71 -5.14 -8.78 16.07
C SER A 71 -6.07 -9.77 16.78
N SER A 72 -6.62 -9.34 17.91
CA SER A 72 -7.72 -10.05 18.58
C SER A 72 -9.06 -9.96 17.85
N LEU A 73 -9.12 -9.24 16.73
CA LEU A 73 -10.33 -9.08 15.91
C LEU A 73 -10.66 -10.31 15.07
N ILE A 74 -9.66 -11.11 14.71
CA ILE A 74 -9.86 -12.35 13.98
C ILE A 74 -9.75 -13.51 14.98
N PRO A 75 -10.82 -14.32 15.17
CA PRO A 75 -10.71 -15.55 15.95
C PRO A 75 -9.61 -16.43 15.38
N GLU A 76 -8.85 -17.14 16.24
CA GLU A 76 -7.85 -18.11 15.78
C GLU A 76 -8.45 -18.96 14.66
N PHE A 77 -7.78 -18.98 13.49
CA PHE A 77 -8.23 -19.78 12.37
C PHE A 77 -8.07 -21.26 12.74
N THR A 78 -9.09 -21.82 13.38
CA THR A 78 -9.24 -23.26 13.55
C THR A 78 -9.62 -23.81 12.19
N GLY A 79 -8.62 -24.05 11.34
CA GLY A 79 -8.82 -24.71 10.07
C GLY A 79 -9.57 -26.01 10.33
N ASP A 80 -10.82 -26.10 9.87
CA ASP A 80 -11.60 -27.31 10.01
C ASP A 80 -10.93 -28.37 9.13
N GLU A 81 -10.26 -29.35 9.74
CA GLU A 81 -9.55 -30.46 9.08
C GLU A 81 -10.49 -31.38 8.27
N THR A 82 -11.75 -31.00 8.09
CA THR A 82 -12.83 -31.84 7.56
C THR A 82 -13.11 -31.67 6.06
N SER A 83 -12.39 -30.82 5.33
CA SER A 83 -12.58 -30.67 3.87
C SER A 83 -11.65 -31.56 3.01
N ALA A 84 -11.01 -32.57 3.59
CA ALA A 84 -10.30 -33.62 2.86
C ALA A 84 -11.06 -34.95 2.93
N LEU A 85 -12.22 -35.02 2.28
CA LEU A 85 -12.87 -36.28 1.90
C LEU A 85 -13.49 -36.15 0.50
#